data_AF-A0A6C0LWX1-F1
#
_entry.id   AF-A0A6C0LWX1-F1
#
_cell.length_a   1.000
_cell.length_b   1.000
_cell.length_c   1.000
_cell.angle_alpha   90.00
_cell.angle_beta   90.00
_cell.angle_gamma   90.00
#
_symmetry.space_group_name_H-M   'P 1'
#
loop_
_entity.id
_entity.type
_entity.pdbx_description
1 polymer ?
#
loop_
_entity_poly.entity_id
_entity_poly.type
_entity_poly.pdbx_seq_one_letter_code
_entity_poly.pdbx_strand_id
1 'polypeptide(L)'
;MDTNKIDSINIEQLLNRCETGDLILYSSNSWISYFIEYFTGSQFSHISMIIKDPKYIDPSLKGLYIIESGYEPKPDPENNKIKYGVQLTPISEVIDQYKDGKMGNLYYRKLNCLRSNNFNQKIKEIHKSVHDKPYDLNILDWLKADLKFKIGNERKTNEFWCSALIGYIYHQLGFLNTDIKWTIITPKEFSYNEDPDDLKFENCILLREKLISFCV
;
A
#
# COMPACT_ATOMS: atom_id res chain seq x y z
N MET A 1 -7.99 -27.86 18.52
CA MET A 1 -6.65 -27.25 18.68
C MET A 1 -6.74 -25.87 18.09
N ASP A 2 -6.40 -24.85 18.87
CA ASP A 2 -6.97 -23.50 18.84
C ASP A 2 -6.97 -22.77 17.49
N THR A 3 -8.16 -22.48 16.97
CA THR A 3 -8.39 -21.78 15.69
C THR A 3 -8.51 -20.26 15.81
N ASN A 4 -8.18 -19.65 16.96
CA ASN A 4 -8.43 -18.22 17.20
C ASN A 4 -7.19 -17.41 17.62
N LYS A 5 -5.98 -17.85 17.27
CA LYS A 5 -4.81 -16.95 17.37
C LYS A 5 -4.66 -16.23 16.03
N ILE A 6 -5.04 -14.95 16.00
CA ILE A 6 -4.71 -14.07 14.87
C ILE A 6 -3.20 -14.19 14.65
N ASP A 7 -2.80 -14.61 13.45
CA ASP A 7 -1.39 -14.69 13.09
C ASP A 7 -0.81 -13.28 13.13
N SER A 8 0.19 -13.06 13.97
CA SER A 8 0.75 -11.75 14.25
C SER A 8 2.26 -11.71 14.06
N ILE A 9 2.79 -10.52 13.86
CA ILE A 9 4.22 -10.23 13.78
C ILE A 9 4.54 -9.09 14.73
N ASN A 10 5.54 -9.28 15.59
CA ASN A 10 6.03 -8.19 16.44
C ASN A 10 6.72 -7.12 15.59
N ILE A 11 6.54 -5.84 15.94
CA ILE A 11 7.09 -4.72 15.18
C ILE A 11 8.62 -4.81 14.97
N GLU A 12 9.38 -5.26 15.96
CA GLU A 12 10.83 -5.44 15.83
C GLU A 12 11.16 -6.54 14.82
N GLN A 13 10.39 -7.63 14.81
CA GLN A 13 10.56 -8.70 13.83
C GLN A 13 10.24 -8.21 12.42
N LEU A 14 9.19 -7.38 12.26
CA LEU A 14 8.86 -6.77 10.99
C LEU A 14 9.99 -5.86 10.50
N LEU A 15 10.44 -4.91 11.32
CA LEU A 15 11.48 -3.95 10.94
C LEU A 15 12.80 -4.65 10.55
N ASN A 16 13.11 -5.78 11.17
CA ASN A 16 14.30 -6.56 10.84
C ASN A 16 14.16 -7.40 9.56
N ARG A 17 12.95 -7.87 9.24
CA ARG A 17 12.71 -8.89 8.20
C ARG A 17 12.01 -8.38 6.94
N CYS A 18 11.47 -7.16 6.97
CA CYS A 18 10.84 -6.57 5.81
C CYS A 18 11.87 -6.23 4.73
N GLU A 19 11.39 -6.27 3.49
CA GLU A 19 12.14 -6.03 2.27
C GLU A 19 11.34 -5.11 1.35
N THR A 20 12.04 -4.46 0.41
CA THR A 20 11.38 -3.67 -0.63
C THR A 20 10.38 -4.53 -1.40
N GLY A 21 9.15 -4.02 -1.52
CA GLY A 21 8.04 -4.71 -2.16
C GLY A 21 7.01 -5.30 -1.19
N ASP A 22 7.35 -5.51 0.08
CA ASP A 22 6.37 -5.98 1.06
C ASP A 22 5.24 -4.93 1.26
N LEU A 23 4.05 -5.35 1.70
CA LEU A 23 2.89 -4.46 1.85
C LEU A 23 2.50 -4.26 3.30
N ILE A 24 1.89 -3.09 3.56
CA ILE A 24 1.14 -2.80 4.78
C ILE A 24 -0.30 -2.48 4.37
N LEU A 25 -1.25 -3.21 4.94
CA LEU A 25 -2.68 -2.91 4.87
C LEU A 25 -3.12 -2.23 6.16
N TYR A 26 -4.06 -1.31 6.05
CA TYR A 26 -4.46 -0.42 7.14
C TYR A 26 -5.95 -0.60 7.39
N SER A 27 -6.32 -0.85 8.64
CA SER A 27 -7.69 -0.79 9.13
C SER A 27 -7.76 0.35 10.13
N SER A 28 -8.43 1.44 9.78
CA SER A 28 -8.24 2.72 10.45
C SER A 28 -9.57 3.33 10.87
N ASN A 29 -9.60 3.98 12.02
CA ASN A 29 -10.81 4.54 12.61
C ASN A 29 -11.14 5.95 12.08
N SER A 30 -10.65 6.30 10.88
CA SER A 30 -10.91 7.62 10.29
C SER A 30 -12.26 7.62 9.57
N TRP A 31 -12.93 8.78 9.51
CA TRP A 31 -14.17 8.96 8.75
C TRP A 31 -14.10 8.52 7.26
N ILE A 32 -12.99 8.79 6.58
CA ILE A 32 -12.72 8.37 5.20
C ILE A 32 -12.51 6.85 5.17
N SER A 33 -11.90 6.29 6.21
CA SER A 33 -11.73 4.85 6.35
C SER A 33 -13.06 4.14 6.54
N TYR A 34 -13.93 4.59 7.44
CA TYR A 34 -15.29 4.07 7.58
C TYR A 34 -16.07 4.13 6.28
N PHE A 35 -15.89 5.21 5.51
CA PHE A 35 -16.50 5.36 4.19
C PHE A 35 -15.97 4.27 3.24
N ILE A 36 -14.66 4.10 3.11
CA ILE A 36 -14.08 3.08 2.22
C ILE A 36 -14.47 1.67 2.67
N GLU A 37 -14.37 1.37 3.95
CA GLU A 37 -14.69 0.06 4.56
C GLU A 37 -16.14 -0.32 4.32
N TYR A 38 -17.08 0.63 4.51
CA TYR A 38 -18.50 0.41 4.23
C TYR A 38 -18.79 0.10 2.76
N PHE A 39 -18.23 0.88 1.83
CA PHE A 39 -18.51 0.71 0.40
C PHE A 39 -17.82 -0.51 -0.21
N THR A 40 -16.64 -0.87 0.28
CA THR A 40 -15.90 -2.02 -0.21
C THR A 40 -16.26 -3.32 0.52
N GLY A 41 -17.01 -3.23 1.62
CA GLY A 41 -17.29 -4.38 2.49
C GLY A 41 -16.01 -5.02 3.04
N SER A 42 -15.02 -4.18 3.35
CA SER A 42 -13.65 -4.51 3.70
C SER A 42 -13.31 -3.94 5.06
N GLN A 43 -12.40 -4.56 5.83
CA GLN A 43 -11.82 -3.88 7.00
C GLN A 43 -10.67 -2.94 6.63
N PHE A 44 -10.19 -3.01 5.39
CA PHE A 44 -9.02 -2.29 4.93
C PHE A 44 -9.39 -1.00 4.19
N SER A 45 -8.91 0.12 4.68
CA SER A 45 -9.15 1.46 4.12
C SER A 45 -7.96 2.06 3.39
N HIS A 46 -6.75 1.55 3.62
CA HIS A 46 -5.54 2.05 2.97
C HIS A 46 -4.51 0.94 2.76
N ILE A 47 -3.55 1.20 1.88
CA ILE A 47 -2.45 0.28 1.55
C ILE A 47 -1.19 1.06 1.14
N SER A 48 -0.04 0.54 1.54
CA SER A 48 1.27 1.06 1.14
C SER A 48 2.26 -0.08 0.88
N MET A 49 3.36 0.24 0.20
CA MET A 49 4.44 -0.71 -0.08
C MET A 49 5.74 -0.27 0.60
N ILE A 50 6.42 -1.19 1.28
CA ILE A 50 7.69 -0.95 1.94
C ILE A 50 8.80 -0.74 0.91
N ILE A 51 9.65 0.25 1.16
CA ILE A 51 10.88 0.57 0.44
C ILE A 51 12.03 0.60 1.45
N LYS A 52 12.99 -0.32 1.29
CA LYS A 52 14.16 -0.45 2.18
C LYS A 52 15.40 0.17 1.55
N ASP A 53 16.05 1.04 2.32
CA ASP A 53 17.27 1.77 1.98
C ASP A 53 17.25 2.38 0.55
N PRO A 54 16.31 3.31 0.23
CA PRO A 54 16.12 3.85 -1.12
C PRO A 54 17.23 4.80 -1.61
N LYS A 55 18.49 4.54 -1.28
CA LYS A 55 19.66 5.30 -1.75
C LYS A 55 19.78 5.38 -3.28
N TYR A 56 19.15 4.44 -3.98
CA TYR A 56 19.09 4.41 -5.43
C TYR A 56 18.08 5.42 -6.00
N ILE A 57 17.09 5.85 -5.21
CA ILE A 57 16.18 6.97 -5.53
C ILE A 57 16.89 8.28 -5.23
N ASP A 58 17.27 8.48 -3.96
CA ASP A 58 18.03 9.62 -3.48
C ASP A 58 19.10 9.16 -2.47
N PRO A 59 20.39 9.50 -2.67
CA PRO A 59 21.49 9.07 -1.78
C PRO A 59 21.33 9.43 -0.30
N SER A 60 20.54 10.46 0.02
CA SER A 60 20.27 10.91 1.39
C SER A 60 19.28 10.02 2.13
N LEU A 61 18.44 9.26 1.42
CA LEU A 61 17.44 8.39 2.02
C LEU A 61 18.07 7.07 2.49
N LYS A 62 17.96 6.79 3.80
CA LYS A 62 18.46 5.57 4.43
C LYS A 62 17.45 5.09 5.48
N GLY A 63 17.28 3.77 5.59
CA GLY A 63 16.32 3.17 6.50
C GLY A 63 15.06 2.68 5.78
N LEU A 64 13.96 2.61 6.53
CA LEU A 64 12.70 2.04 6.05
C LEU A 64 11.68 3.14 5.75
N TYR A 65 11.15 3.09 4.54
CA TYR A 65 10.12 3.98 4.04
C TYR A 65 8.95 3.15 3.54
N ILE A 66 7.83 3.82 3.34
CA ILE A 66 6.74 3.32 2.52
C ILE A 66 6.55 4.24 1.32
N ILE A 67 6.10 3.69 0.21
CA ILE A 67 5.51 4.46 -0.87
C ILE A 67 4.00 4.31 -0.80
N GLU A 68 3.30 5.44 -0.80
CA GLU A 68 1.85 5.50 -0.66
C GLU A 68 1.26 6.67 -1.46
N SER A 69 -0.04 6.62 -1.71
CA SER A 69 -0.81 7.79 -2.16
C SER A 69 -1.83 8.12 -1.09
N GLY A 70 -1.75 9.29 -0.49
CA GLY A 70 -2.59 9.67 0.65
C GLY A 70 -2.42 11.12 1.04
N TYR A 71 -3.17 11.54 2.06
CA TYR A 71 -2.95 12.84 2.71
C TYR A 71 -2.11 12.61 3.95
N GLU A 72 -0.90 13.17 3.97
CA GLU A 72 -0.07 13.17 5.17
C GLU A 72 0.11 14.58 5.71
N PRO A 73 -0.07 14.79 7.03
CA PRO A 73 0.10 16.10 7.65
C PRO A 73 1.57 16.51 7.78
N LYS A 74 2.50 15.58 7.56
CA LYS A 74 3.95 15.80 7.62
C LYS A 74 4.53 16.00 6.21
N PRO A 75 5.61 16.80 6.08
CA PRO A 75 6.22 17.08 4.79
C PRO A 75 6.95 15.84 4.23
N ASP A 76 6.88 15.66 2.91
CA ASP A 76 7.60 14.59 2.21
C ASP A 76 9.13 14.74 2.40
N PRO A 77 9.86 13.68 2.82
CA PRO A 77 11.31 13.70 2.99
C PRO A 77 12.14 14.10 1.76
N GLU A 78 11.63 13.89 0.54
CA GLU A 78 12.33 14.20 -0.71
C GLU A 78 12.27 15.69 -1.05
N ASN A 79 11.15 16.37 -0.75
CA ASN A 79 10.93 17.73 -1.22
C ASN A 79 10.41 18.72 -0.17
N ASN A 80 10.27 18.28 1.09
CA ASN A 80 9.81 19.04 2.24
C ASN A 80 8.45 19.74 2.08
N LYS A 81 7.56 19.19 1.23
CA LYS A 81 6.21 19.73 1.03
C LYS A 81 5.15 18.81 1.64
N ILE A 82 4.14 19.41 2.28
CA ILE A 82 2.89 18.72 2.60
C ILE A 82 2.12 18.58 1.29
N LYS A 83 1.75 17.35 0.93
CA LYS A 83 1.03 17.07 -0.32
C LYS A 83 -0.09 16.06 -0.11
N TYR A 84 -1.00 16.04 -1.07
CA TYR A 84 -2.07 15.04 -1.15
C TYR A 84 -1.89 14.23 -2.43
N GLY A 85 -1.34 13.02 -2.30
CA GLY A 85 -0.94 12.20 -3.44
C GLY A 85 0.24 11.30 -3.12
N VAL A 86 0.99 10.95 -4.16
CA VAL A 86 2.08 9.97 -4.09
C VAL A 86 3.34 10.55 -3.46
N GLN A 87 3.88 9.84 -2.47
CA GLN A 87 5.12 10.20 -1.77
C GLN A 87 5.82 9.01 -1.12
N LEU A 88 7.06 9.25 -0.69
CA LEU A 88 7.74 8.40 0.29
C LEU A 88 7.49 8.93 1.71
N THR A 89 7.15 8.04 2.64
CA THR A 89 6.95 8.38 4.06
C THR A 89 7.85 7.49 4.93
N PRO A 90 8.59 8.01 5.92
CA PRO A 90 9.35 7.16 6.83
C PRO A 90 8.41 6.23 7.61
N ILE A 91 8.72 4.92 7.66
CA ILE A 91 7.83 3.95 8.31
C ILE A 91 7.60 4.25 9.81
N SER A 92 8.55 4.94 10.44
CA SER A 92 8.44 5.39 11.83
C SER A 92 7.26 6.31 12.06
N GLU A 93 6.88 7.13 11.07
CA GLU A 93 5.74 8.02 11.19
C GLU A 93 4.42 7.25 11.24
N VAL A 94 4.30 6.23 10.39
CA VAL A 94 3.16 5.30 10.40
C VAL A 94 3.10 4.55 11.73
N ILE A 95 4.23 4.03 12.20
CA ILE A 95 4.30 3.32 13.48
C ILE A 95 3.85 4.24 14.62
N ASP A 96 4.33 5.48 14.66
CA ASP A 96 3.96 6.44 15.69
C ASP A 96 2.46 6.76 15.71
N GLN A 97 1.81 6.78 14.54
CA GLN A 97 0.37 7.00 14.43
C GLN A 97 -0.47 5.81 14.92
N TYR A 98 0.00 4.57 14.73
CA TYR A 98 -0.80 3.36 15.01
C TYR A 98 -0.41 2.62 16.30
N LYS A 99 0.77 2.88 16.88
CA LYS A 99 1.30 2.13 18.02
C LYS A 99 0.44 2.14 19.29
N ASP A 100 -0.43 3.14 19.47
CA ASP A 100 -1.32 3.24 20.63
C ASP A 100 -2.69 2.56 20.42
N GLY A 101 -2.93 2.02 19.24
CA GLY A 101 -4.17 1.33 18.87
C GLY A 101 -5.38 2.23 18.66
N LYS A 102 -5.29 3.56 18.88
CA LYS A 102 -6.43 4.46 18.71
C LYS A 102 -6.75 4.73 17.24
N MET A 103 -5.71 4.86 16.42
CA MET A 103 -5.87 5.07 14.98
C MET A 103 -6.41 3.84 14.26
N GLY A 104 -6.15 2.65 14.79
CA GLY A 104 -6.58 1.38 14.20
C GLY A 104 -5.47 0.33 14.22
N ASN A 105 -5.52 -0.61 13.28
CA ASN A 105 -4.61 -1.74 13.17
C ASN A 105 -3.86 -1.73 11.84
N LEU A 106 -2.62 -2.23 11.87
CA LEU A 106 -1.80 -2.44 10.68
C LEU A 106 -1.57 -3.93 10.45
N TYR A 107 -1.52 -4.32 9.19
CA TYR A 107 -1.36 -5.70 8.77
C TYR A 107 -0.25 -5.82 7.74
N TYR A 108 0.72 -6.69 8.01
CA TYR A 108 1.90 -6.87 7.17
C TYR A 108 1.74 -8.05 6.22
N ARG A 109 2.12 -7.84 4.96
CA ARG A 109 2.20 -8.91 3.95
C ARG A 109 3.59 -9.00 3.36
N LYS A 110 4.22 -10.15 3.54
CA LYS A 110 5.54 -10.42 2.96
C LYS A 110 5.41 -10.83 1.49
N LEU A 111 6.19 -10.18 0.64
CA LEU A 111 6.35 -10.52 -0.76
C LEU A 111 7.55 -11.45 -0.94
N ASN A 112 7.28 -12.68 -1.39
CA ASN A 112 8.30 -13.61 -1.86
C ASN A 112 8.40 -13.50 -3.38
N CYS A 113 9.47 -12.85 -3.86
CA CYS A 113 9.73 -12.68 -5.29
C CYS A 113 11.24 -12.73 -5.58
N LEU A 114 11.59 -12.89 -6.85
CA LEU A 114 12.98 -12.75 -7.28
C LEU A 114 13.34 -11.26 -7.42
N ARG A 115 14.08 -10.73 -6.46
CA ARG A 115 14.67 -9.38 -6.53
C ARG A 115 15.92 -9.42 -7.41
N SER A 116 15.71 -9.35 -8.73
CA SER A 116 16.80 -9.37 -9.72
C SER A 116 17.78 -8.19 -9.55
N ASN A 117 18.95 -8.26 -10.20
CA ASN A 117 19.94 -7.17 -10.16
C ASN A 117 19.37 -5.81 -10.63
N ASN A 118 18.35 -5.81 -11.49
CA ASN A 118 17.71 -4.58 -11.98
C ASN A 118 16.49 -4.14 -11.13
N PHE A 119 16.18 -4.84 -10.04
CA PHE A 119 14.96 -4.58 -9.25
C PHE A 119 14.93 -3.16 -8.69
N ASN A 120 16.01 -2.71 -8.05
CA ASN A 120 16.10 -1.35 -7.49
C ASN A 120 16.01 -0.27 -8.58
N GLN A 121 16.57 -0.53 -9.75
CA GLN A 121 16.49 0.39 -10.89
C GLN A 121 15.05 0.47 -11.43
N LYS A 122 14.32 -0.65 -11.53
CA LYS A 122 12.89 -0.61 -11.86
C LYS A 122 12.10 0.19 -10.83
N ILE A 123 12.34 -0.02 -9.54
CA ILE A 123 11.68 0.77 -8.48
C ILE A 123 12.00 2.26 -8.64
N LYS A 124 13.25 2.63 -8.96
CA LYS A 124 13.64 4.02 -9.23
C LYS A 124 12.86 4.63 -10.39
N GLU A 125 12.72 3.90 -11.49
CA GLU A 125 12.01 4.35 -12.69
C GLU A 125 10.51 4.50 -12.42
N ILE A 126 9.92 3.52 -11.74
CA ILE A 126 8.53 3.57 -11.28
C ILE A 126 8.33 4.79 -10.38
N HIS A 127 9.17 4.95 -9.34
CA HIS A 127 9.13 6.09 -8.43
C HIS A 127 9.16 7.42 -9.19
N LYS A 128 10.10 7.61 -10.11
CA LYS A 128 10.19 8.82 -10.95
C LYS A 128 8.91 9.08 -11.74
N SER A 129 8.19 8.04 -12.16
CA SER A 129 6.94 8.19 -12.93
C SER A 129 5.72 8.55 -12.07
N VAL A 130 5.72 8.17 -10.79
CA VAL A 130 4.58 8.34 -9.87
C VAL A 130 4.78 9.43 -8.82
N HIS A 131 6.01 9.84 -8.54
CA HIS A 131 6.30 10.87 -7.54
C HIS A 131 5.55 12.18 -7.87
N ASP A 132 5.02 12.84 -6.83
CA ASP A 132 4.21 14.07 -6.92
C ASP A 132 2.89 13.92 -7.72
N LYS A 133 2.48 12.71 -8.11
CA LYS A 133 1.15 12.53 -8.72
C LYS A 133 0.06 12.80 -7.66
N PRO A 134 -0.97 13.58 -8.00
CA PRO A 134 -2.05 13.92 -7.07
C PRO A 134 -2.87 12.70 -6.68
N TYR A 135 -3.55 12.80 -5.53
CA TYR A 135 -4.51 11.80 -5.09
C TYR A 135 -5.76 11.80 -5.99
N ASP A 136 -6.20 10.62 -6.43
CA ASP A 136 -7.46 10.48 -7.18
C ASP A 136 -8.65 10.49 -6.20
N LEU A 137 -9.35 11.63 -6.11
CA LEU A 137 -10.58 11.76 -5.33
C LEU A 137 -11.80 11.17 -6.03
N ASN A 138 -11.77 11.04 -7.36
CA ASN A 138 -12.92 10.59 -8.15
C ASN A 138 -13.28 9.13 -7.85
N ILE A 139 -12.30 8.32 -7.42
CA ILE A 139 -12.55 6.93 -7.04
C ILE A 139 -13.52 6.81 -5.87
N LEU A 140 -13.49 7.73 -4.89
CA LEU A 140 -14.45 7.72 -3.79
C LEU A 140 -15.85 7.98 -4.33
N ASP A 141 -15.98 8.84 -5.34
CA ASP A 141 -17.25 9.10 -6.00
C ASP A 141 -17.68 7.95 -6.91
N TRP A 142 -16.75 7.18 -7.47
CA TRP A 142 -17.05 5.96 -8.23
C TRP A 142 -17.48 4.80 -7.34
N LEU A 143 -16.85 4.60 -6.19
CA LEU A 143 -17.31 3.66 -5.15
C LEU A 143 -18.72 4.03 -4.66
N LYS A 144 -19.03 5.34 -4.53
CA LYS A 144 -20.42 5.81 -4.29
C LYS A 144 -21.35 5.51 -5.46
N ALA A 145 -20.83 5.57 -6.68
CA ALA A 145 -21.58 5.42 -7.93
C ALA A 145 -21.67 3.97 -8.44
N ASP A 146 -21.21 2.98 -7.67
CA ASP A 146 -21.39 1.54 -7.94
C ASP A 146 -22.88 1.11 -7.97
N LEU A 147 -23.78 2.09 -7.84
CA LEU A 147 -25.19 2.09 -8.22
C LEU A 147 -25.46 2.35 -9.73
N LYS A 148 -24.47 2.11 -10.62
CA LYS A 148 -24.53 2.04 -12.11
C LYS A 148 -24.15 3.30 -12.91
N PHE A 149 -22.87 3.49 -13.27
CA PHE A 149 -22.46 4.21 -14.49
C PHE A 149 -21.15 3.68 -15.10
N LYS A 150 -20.98 3.84 -16.43
CA LYS A 150 -19.83 3.35 -17.21
C LYS A 150 -18.51 3.95 -16.72
N ILE A 151 -17.57 3.07 -16.41
CA ILE A 151 -16.22 3.41 -15.96
C ILE A 151 -15.43 3.99 -17.15
N GLY A 152 -14.69 5.07 -16.91
CA GLY A 152 -13.82 5.75 -17.88
C GLY A 152 -12.49 5.02 -18.08
N ASN A 153 -11.36 5.73 -18.03
CA ASN A 153 -10.03 5.12 -18.09
C ASN A 153 -9.73 4.33 -16.81
N GLU A 154 -9.57 3.02 -16.93
CA GLU A 154 -9.32 2.06 -15.85
C GLU A 154 -7.82 1.84 -15.53
N ARG A 155 -6.93 2.59 -16.20
CA ARG A 155 -5.47 2.53 -16.10
C ARG A 155 -4.82 3.91 -16.08
N LYS A 156 -5.34 4.79 -15.23
CA LYS A 156 -4.79 6.14 -15.03
C LYS A 156 -3.35 6.09 -14.53
N THR A 157 -2.57 7.09 -14.93
CA THR A 157 -1.16 7.29 -14.53
C THR A 157 -0.86 8.74 -14.12
N ASN A 158 -1.85 9.62 -14.22
CA ASN A 158 -1.76 11.03 -13.88
C ASN A 158 -2.20 11.33 -12.44
N GLU A 159 -2.92 10.40 -11.80
CA GLU A 159 -3.41 10.48 -10.43
C GLU A 159 -3.59 9.06 -9.90
N PHE A 160 -3.44 8.88 -8.59
CA PHE A 160 -3.57 7.58 -7.94
C PHE A 160 -4.24 7.74 -6.58
N TRP A 161 -5.19 6.88 -6.27
CA TRP A 161 -5.50 6.57 -4.88
C TRP A 161 -4.62 5.41 -4.39
N CYS A 162 -4.71 5.08 -3.10
CA CYS A 162 -3.77 4.19 -2.43
C CYS A 162 -3.58 2.82 -3.12
N SER A 163 -4.64 2.06 -3.31
CA SER A 163 -4.58 0.72 -3.93
C SER A 163 -4.32 0.75 -5.42
N ALA A 164 -4.75 1.81 -6.14
CA ALA A 164 -4.36 1.97 -7.55
C ALA A 164 -2.86 2.19 -7.72
N LEU A 165 -2.23 2.95 -6.81
CA LEU A 165 -0.79 3.13 -6.84
C LEU A 165 -0.09 1.77 -6.69
N ILE A 166 -0.49 0.97 -5.71
CA ILE A 166 0.11 -0.34 -5.47
C ILE A 166 -0.16 -1.30 -6.63
N GLY A 167 -1.38 -1.31 -7.17
CA GLY A 167 -1.73 -2.08 -8.37
C GLY A 167 -0.86 -1.70 -9.58
N TYR A 168 -0.65 -0.41 -9.81
CA TYR A 168 0.25 0.08 -10.85
C TYR A 168 1.70 -0.36 -10.61
N ILE A 169 2.24 -0.17 -9.40
CA ILE A 169 3.63 -0.54 -9.07
C ILE A 169 3.83 -2.05 -9.26
N TYR A 170 2.95 -2.87 -8.70
CA TYR A 170 3.02 -4.33 -8.83
C TYR A 170 2.90 -4.78 -10.28
N HIS A 171 2.03 -4.14 -11.07
CA HIS A 171 1.95 -4.40 -12.51
C HIS A 171 3.27 -4.06 -13.23
N GLN A 172 3.88 -2.90 -12.96
CA GLN A 172 5.18 -2.52 -13.55
C GLN A 172 6.32 -3.45 -13.13
N LEU A 173 6.25 -4.02 -11.93
CA LEU A 173 7.20 -5.02 -11.44
C LEU A 173 6.98 -6.42 -12.04
N GLY A 174 5.87 -6.64 -12.76
CA GLY A 174 5.50 -7.93 -13.33
C GLY A 174 4.90 -8.90 -12.30
N PHE A 175 4.33 -8.35 -11.23
CA PHE A 175 3.73 -9.09 -10.11
C PHE A 175 2.22 -9.25 -10.21
N LEU A 176 1.57 -8.51 -11.10
CA LEU A 176 0.14 -8.61 -11.40
C LEU A 176 -0.03 -8.77 -12.91
N ASN A 177 -1.09 -9.48 -13.30
CA ASN A 177 -1.38 -9.77 -14.70
C ASN A 177 -1.51 -8.51 -15.58
N THR A 178 -1.39 -8.67 -16.89
CA THR A 178 -1.43 -7.55 -17.83
C THR A 178 -2.80 -6.93 -18.02
N ASP A 179 -3.86 -7.62 -17.59
CA ASP A 179 -5.26 -7.20 -17.77
C ASP A 179 -5.81 -6.40 -16.58
N ILE A 180 -5.02 -6.24 -15.53
CA ILE A 180 -5.41 -5.53 -14.31
C ILE A 180 -5.88 -4.08 -14.57
N LYS A 181 -6.94 -3.70 -13.88
CA LYS A 181 -7.60 -2.38 -13.96
C LYS A 181 -7.31 -1.57 -12.71
N TRP A 182 -6.04 -1.23 -12.49
CA TRP A 182 -5.57 -0.71 -11.19
C TRP A 182 -6.33 0.52 -10.69
N THR A 183 -6.89 1.34 -11.58
CA THR A 183 -7.64 2.53 -11.18
C THR A 183 -8.84 2.24 -10.27
N ILE A 184 -9.46 1.07 -10.37
CA ILE A 184 -10.65 0.70 -9.60
C ILE A 184 -10.39 -0.34 -8.50
N ILE A 185 -9.13 -0.75 -8.33
CA ILE A 185 -8.76 -1.78 -7.36
C ILE A 185 -8.76 -1.19 -5.96
N THR A 186 -9.42 -1.87 -5.05
CA THR A 186 -9.60 -1.51 -3.65
C THR A 186 -8.53 -2.17 -2.76
N PRO A 187 -8.30 -1.69 -1.53
CA PRO A 187 -7.40 -2.37 -0.58
C PRO A 187 -7.84 -3.81 -0.25
N LYS A 188 -9.14 -4.09 -0.35
CA LYS A 188 -9.74 -5.42 -0.11
C LYS A 188 -9.14 -6.48 -1.01
N GLU A 189 -8.99 -6.18 -2.30
CA GLU A 189 -8.44 -7.08 -3.31
C GLU A 189 -6.99 -7.50 -3.00
N PHE A 190 -6.28 -6.72 -2.19
CA PHE A 190 -4.95 -7.09 -1.69
C PHE A 190 -4.98 -7.91 -0.39
N SER A 191 -6.14 -8.25 0.18
CA SER A 191 -6.29 -9.08 1.38
C SER A 191 -6.52 -10.55 1.03
N TYR A 192 -5.81 -11.43 1.74
CA TYR A 192 -5.88 -12.88 1.57
C TYR A 192 -7.12 -13.40 2.29
N ASN A 193 -7.49 -12.75 3.39
CA ASN A 193 -8.62 -13.17 4.21
C ASN A 193 -9.95 -12.69 3.63
N GLU A 194 -9.98 -11.58 2.91
CA GLU A 194 -11.21 -10.98 2.40
C GLU A 194 -11.44 -11.23 0.91
N ASP A 195 -10.37 -11.33 0.10
CA ASP A 195 -10.50 -11.51 -1.34
C ASP A 195 -9.30 -12.24 -2.00
N PRO A 196 -9.05 -13.51 -1.65
CA PRO A 196 -7.85 -14.23 -2.08
C PRO A 196 -7.76 -14.51 -3.59
N ASP A 197 -8.88 -14.43 -4.32
CA ASP A 197 -8.98 -14.90 -5.72
C ASP A 197 -9.12 -13.75 -6.75
N ASP A 198 -9.37 -12.51 -6.32
CA ASP A 198 -9.61 -11.39 -7.24
C ASP A 198 -8.32 -10.88 -7.91
N LEU A 199 -7.20 -10.82 -7.18
CA LEU A 199 -5.90 -10.46 -7.76
C LEU A 199 -5.10 -11.68 -8.20
N LYS A 200 -4.83 -11.74 -9.50
CA LYS A 200 -3.95 -12.74 -10.10
C LYS A 200 -2.50 -12.27 -10.03
N PHE A 201 -1.79 -12.76 -9.00
CA PHE A 201 -0.35 -12.54 -8.83
C PHE A 201 0.46 -13.39 -9.81
N GLU A 202 1.50 -12.80 -10.38
CA GLU A 202 2.44 -13.45 -11.31
C GLU A 202 3.88 -13.30 -10.82
N ASN A 203 4.74 -14.29 -11.05
CA ASN A 203 6.18 -14.20 -10.72
C ASN A 203 6.52 -13.85 -9.24
N CYS A 204 5.54 -13.99 -8.34
CA CYS A 204 5.69 -13.73 -6.91
C CYS A 204 4.66 -14.53 -6.11
N ILE A 205 4.87 -14.56 -4.79
CA ILE A 205 3.90 -15.06 -3.82
C ILE A 205 3.75 -14.00 -2.73
N LEU A 206 2.54 -13.45 -2.59
CA LEU A 206 2.22 -12.53 -1.51
C LEU A 206 1.61 -13.30 -0.35
N LEU A 207 2.37 -13.50 0.72
CA LEU A 207 1.94 -14.29 1.87
C LEU A 207 0.74 -13.65 2.58
N ARG A 208 -0.02 -14.48 3.31
CA ARG A 208 -1.17 -14.08 4.14
C ARG A 208 -0.78 -12.93 5.08
N GLU A 209 -1.66 -11.95 5.23
CA GLU A 209 -1.46 -10.85 6.15
C GLU A 209 -1.39 -11.29 7.61
N LYS A 210 -0.48 -10.65 8.35
CA LYS A 210 -0.30 -10.82 9.80
C LYS A 210 -0.57 -9.50 10.50
N LEU A 211 -1.28 -9.52 11.62
CA LEU A 211 -1.49 -8.34 12.46
C LEU A 211 -0.14 -7.87 13.03
N ILE A 212 0.18 -6.59 12.90
CA ILE A 212 1.37 -6.00 13.50
C ILE A 212 1.09 -5.73 14.99
N SER A 213 1.84 -6.38 15.88
CA SER A 213 1.73 -6.17 17.32
C SER A 213 2.83 -5.24 17.83
N PHE A 214 2.43 -4.19 18.53
CA PHE A 214 3.33 -3.21 19.16
C PHE A 214 3.69 -3.55 20.61
N CYS A 215 3.08 -4.60 21.19
CA CYS A 215 3.44 -5.08 22.53
C CYS A 215 4.76 -5.85 22.49
N VAL A 216 5.68 -5.50 23.39
CA VAL A 216 6.83 -6.30 23.79
C VAL A 216 6.43 -7.14 25.01
#